data_AF-A0A7W9LRN9-F1
#
_entry.id   AF-A0A7W9LRN9-F1
#
_cell.length_a   1.000
_cell.length_b   1.000
_cell.length_c   1.000
_cell.angle_alpha   90.00
_cell.angle_beta   90.00
_cell.angle_gamma   90.00
#
_symmetry.space_group_name_H-M   'P 1'
#
loop_
_entity.id
_entity.type
_entity.pdbx_description
1 polymer ?
#
loop_
_entity_poly.entity_id
_entity_poly.type
_entity_poly.pdbx_seq_one_letter_code
_entity_poly.pdbx_strand_id
1 'polypeptide(L)'
;MSCTRRPLAVLAVCVLLVAGSAGCGSSAERERGGGASPTPVGRLLEDRDDEGRPYREVGQEDAPGVGIEVQPGAADGWDVRLTLRNFRFSPAGAPAGAVAGHGLAYVYVDGRLVARLRTPGCRLPARLVPRGTHQVTARLYADDGTVWVVDGEPVESTADITASEPGPGTTPSANARRKARVRATPRSPAGGRGSPDRAGKAS
;
A
#
# COMPACT_ATOMS: atom_id res chain seq x y z
N MET A 1 -15.86 22.88 46.01
CA MET A 1 -16.12 21.87 47.06
C MET A 1 -14.81 21.19 47.39
N SER A 2 -14.44 21.27 48.66
CA SER A 2 -13.12 20.97 49.21
C SER A 2 -13.01 19.51 49.66
N CYS A 3 -11.77 19.11 49.95
CA CYS A 3 -11.34 17.95 50.76
C CYS A 3 -11.28 16.60 50.02
N THR A 4 -10.23 15.76 50.18
CA THR A 4 -9.14 15.77 51.16
C THR A 4 -7.97 14.91 50.65
N ARG A 5 -6.74 15.42 50.78
CA ARG A 5 -5.53 14.59 50.85
C ARG A 5 -5.50 13.85 52.19
N ARG A 6 -4.98 12.62 52.21
CA ARG A 6 -4.49 11.97 53.44
C ARG A 6 -3.09 11.35 53.22
N PRO A 7 -2.25 11.29 54.27
CA PRO A 7 -0.79 11.11 54.18
C PRO A 7 -0.29 9.83 54.89
N LEU A 8 1.06 9.75 55.02
CA LEU A 8 1.91 8.88 55.84
C LEU A 8 2.42 7.60 55.14
N ALA A 9 3.71 7.46 54.80
CA ALA A 9 4.98 7.55 55.54
C ALA A 9 5.45 6.18 56.01
N VAL A 10 6.56 5.68 55.43
CA VAL A 10 7.58 4.90 56.14
C VAL A 10 8.94 5.21 55.51
N LEU A 11 9.80 5.82 56.33
CA LEU A 11 11.25 5.93 56.15
C LEU A 11 11.88 4.55 56.31
N ALA A 12 12.78 4.18 55.41
CA ALA A 12 13.82 3.18 55.67
C ALA A 12 15.15 3.72 55.15
N VAL A 13 15.90 4.31 56.08
CA VAL A 13 17.30 4.69 55.94
C VAL A 13 18.13 3.42 56.04
N CYS A 14 18.91 3.11 55.01
CA CYS A 14 20.07 2.22 55.12
C CYS A 14 21.30 2.97 54.57
N VAL A 15 21.99 3.65 55.49
CA VAL A 15 23.37 4.06 55.31
C VAL A 15 24.23 2.82 55.55
N LEU A 16 24.90 2.33 54.52
CA LEU A 16 26.10 1.51 54.66
C LEU A 16 27.18 2.11 53.77
N LEU A 17 28.09 2.81 54.43
CA LEU A 17 29.37 3.25 53.91
C LEU A 17 30.24 2.04 53.60
N VAL A 18 30.69 1.92 52.35
CA VAL A 18 31.89 1.15 52.02
C VAL A 18 32.83 2.07 51.25
N ALA A 19 33.97 2.32 51.88
CA ALA A 19 35.10 3.08 51.36
C ALA A 19 36.14 2.13 50.73
N GLY A 20 36.88 2.66 49.75
CA GLY A 20 38.07 2.05 49.12
C GLY A 20 37.74 1.35 47.80
N SER A 21 38.44 1.55 46.69
CA SER A 21 39.85 1.87 46.50
C SER A 21 40.09 2.69 45.22
N ALA A 22 41.09 3.58 45.28
CA ALA A 22 41.67 4.22 44.11
C ALA A 22 42.40 3.18 43.27
N GLY A 23 41.89 2.92 42.06
CA GLY A 23 42.57 2.14 41.03
C GLY A 23 43.00 3.05 39.89
N CYS A 24 44.28 3.41 39.86
CA CYS A 24 44.93 3.98 38.68
C CYS A 24 45.13 2.84 37.68
N GLY A 25 44.34 2.83 36.62
CA GLY A 25 44.43 1.89 35.50
C GLY A 25 44.43 2.67 34.20
N SER A 26 45.60 3.16 33.80
CA SER A 26 45.88 3.57 32.43
C SER A 26 45.79 2.34 31.52
N SER A 27 44.86 2.33 30.57
CA SER A 27 45.13 1.72 29.26
C SER A 27 44.08 2.11 28.23
N ALA A 28 44.57 2.83 27.22
CA ALA A 28 44.11 2.87 25.84
C ALA A 28 42.67 3.31 25.59
N GLU A 29 42.54 4.60 25.24
CA GLU A 29 41.71 4.99 24.11
C GLU A 29 41.95 4.02 22.95
N ARG A 30 41.03 3.07 22.78
CA ARG A 30 40.77 2.52 21.47
C ARG A 30 39.99 3.60 20.74
N GLU A 31 40.70 4.44 19.99
CA GLU A 31 40.15 4.96 18.74
C GLU A 31 39.85 3.76 17.84
N ARG A 32 38.70 3.13 18.09
CA ARG A 32 38.04 2.30 17.10
C ARG A 32 37.35 3.28 16.20
N GLY A 33 37.96 3.51 15.03
CA GLY A 33 37.45 4.37 13.98
C GLY A 33 35.93 4.30 13.93
N GLY A 34 35.32 5.47 14.11
CA GLY A 34 33.89 5.65 14.05
C GLY A 34 33.39 5.25 12.66
N GLY A 35 33.15 3.96 12.46
CA GLY A 35 32.08 3.52 11.60
C GLY A 35 30.85 4.16 12.21
N ALA A 36 30.39 5.25 11.61
CA ALA A 36 29.17 5.93 12.00
C ALA A 36 28.11 4.85 12.17
N SER A 37 27.78 4.53 13.43
CA SER A 37 26.61 3.69 13.69
C SER A 37 25.47 4.47 13.05
N PRO A 38 24.77 3.90 12.05
CA PRO A 38 23.72 4.64 11.38
C PRO A 38 22.80 5.16 12.46
N THR A 39 22.63 6.48 12.53
CA THR A 39 21.69 7.07 13.46
C THR A 39 20.35 6.39 13.18
N PRO A 40 19.74 5.74 14.19
CA PRO A 40 18.55 4.96 13.96
C PRO A 40 17.49 5.86 13.31
N VAL A 41 16.96 5.39 12.19
CA VAL A 41 15.94 6.13 11.44
C VAL A 41 14.66 6.12 12.27
N GLY A 42 14.30 7.26 12.86
CA GLY A 42 13.14 7.36 13.74
C GLY A 42 13.29 6.59 15.06
N ARG A 43 12.31 6.78 15.95
CA ARG A 43 12.26 6.17 17.28
C ARG A 43 11.35 4.95 17.26
N LEU A 44 11.79 3.83 17.83
CA LEU A 44 10.89 2.70 18.09
C LEU A 44 10.01 2.98 19.31
N LEU A 45 8.71 2.78 19.16
CA LEU A 45 7.74 2.89 20.25
C LEU A 45 7.47 1.50 20.85
N GLU A 46 6.89 1.50 22.04
CA GLU A 46 6.43 0.26 22.70
C GLU A 46 5.15 -0.28 22.05
N ASP A 47 4.34 0.61 21.48
CA ASP A 47 3.11 0.30 20.74
C ASP A 47 3.39 -0.51 19.48
N ARG A 48 2.40 -1.31 19.11
CA ARG A 48 2.45 -2.27 18.00
C ARG A 48 1.12 -2.32 17.28
N ASP A 49 1.15 -2.75 16.01
CA ASP A 49 -0.09 -3.06 15.30
C ASP A 49 -0.73 -4.36 15.80
N ASP A 50 -1.90 -4.67 15.25
CA ASP A 50 -2.68 -5.87 15.57
C ASP A 50 -1.90 -7.19 15.33
N GLU A 51 -0.89 -7.16 14.45
CA GLU A 51 0.01 -8.29 14.19
C GLU A 51 1.27 -8.30 15.07
N GLY A 52 1.37 -7.37 16.02
CA GLY A 52 2.50 -7.25 16.94
C GLY A 52 3.76 -6.68 16.28
N ARG A 53 3.64 -5.91 15.19
CA ARG A 53 4.78 -5.23 14.59
C ARG A 53 5.02 -3.88 15.28
N PRO A 54 6.27 -3.59 15.68
CA PRO A 54 6.59 -2.37 16.41
C PRO A 54 6.42 -1.13 15.56
N TYR A 55 6.01 -0.05 16.22
CA TYR A 55 5.88 1.27 15.61
C TYR A 55 7.24 1.98 15.55
N ARG A 56 7.47 2.67 14.44
CA ARG A 56 8.64 3.51 14.19
C ARG A 56 8.20 4.92 13.85
N GLU A 57 8.39 5.80 14.81
CA GLU A 57 7.98 7.20 14.76
C GLU A 57 9.00 8.06 14.03
N VAL A 58 8.49 8.93 13.16
CA VAL A 58 9.26 9.96 12.45
C VAL A 58 8.62 11.33 12.64
N GLY A 59 9.42 12.38 12.53
CA GLY A 59 8.93 13.76 12.60
C GLY A 59 8.03 14.13 11.42
N GLN A 60 7.13 15.08 11.63
CA GLN A 60 6.09 15.44 10.67
C GLN A 60 6.60 16.06 9.36
N GLU A 61 7.75 16.75 9.38
CA GLU A 61 8.34 17.42 8.22
C GLU A 61 8.59 16.43 7.07
N ASP A 62 9.28 15.33 7.37
CA ASP A 62 9.68 14.29 6.42
C ASP A 62 8.79 13.03 6.46
N ALA A 63 7.68 13.09 7.19
CA ALA A 63 6.80 11.95 7.37
C ALA A 63 6.34 11.35 6.04
N PRO A 64 6.42 10.03 5.84
CA PRO A 64 5.82 9.39 4.68
C PRO A 64 4.29 9.53 4.74
N GLY A 65 3.64 9.44 3.58
CA GLY A 65 2.19 9.50 3.47
C GLY A 65 1.70 8.57 2.38
N VAL A 66 0.50 8.03 2.58
CA VAL A 66 -0.21 7.19 1.61
C VAL A 66 -1.65 7.64 1.49
N GLY A 67 -2.16 7.71 0.27
CA GLY A 67 -3.58 7.75 -0.04
C GLY A 67 -3.96 6.51 -0.84
N ILE A 68 -5.21 6.07 -0.71
CA ILE A 68 -5.74 4.91 -1.44
C ILE A 68 -6.95 5.30 -2.29
N GLU A 69 -7.00 4.79 -3.51
CA GLU A 69 -8.16 4.81 -4.37
C GLU A 69 -8.46 3.37 -4.82
N VAL A 70 -9.73 2.97 -4.75
CA VAL A 70 -10.17 1.63 -5.13
C VAL A 70 -11.33 1.74 -6.10
N GLN A 71 -11.18 1.13 -7.28
CA GLN A 71 -12.17 1.17 -8.34
C GLN A 71 -12.56 -0.25 -8.78
N PRO A 72 -13.78 -0.47 -9.30
CA PRO A 72 -14.13 -1.72 -9.95
C PRO A 72 -13.14 -2.05 -11.08
N GLY A 73 -12.64 -3.28 -11.07
CA GLY A 73 -11.71 -3.81 -12.07
C GLY A 73 -12.35 -4.87 -12.97
N ALA A 74 -11.53 -5.52 -13.79
CA ALA A 74 -11.99 -6.62 -14.64
C ALA A 74 -12.38 -7.87 -13.82
N ALA A 75 -13.28 -8.69 -14.36
CA ALA A 75 -13.73 -9.96 -13.76
C ALA A 75 -14.22 -9.82 -12.31
N ASP A 76 -15.05 -8.79 -12.07
CA ASP A 76 -15.66 -8.45 -10.77
C ASP A 76 -14.65 -8.17 -9.64
N GLY A 77 -13.38 -7.98 -9.99
CA GLY A 77 -12.33 -7.58 -9.05
C GLY A 77 -12.31 -6.08 -8.79
N TRP A 78 -11.27 -5.65 -8.08
CA TRP A 78 -11.02 -4.25 -7.75
C TRP A 78 -9.59 -3.89 -8.09
N ASP A 79 -9.39 -2.75 -8.74
CA ASP A 79 -8.07 -2.19 -8.98
C ASP A 79 -7.78 -1.15 -7.89
N VAL A 80 -6.69 -1.36 -7.15
CA VAL A 80 -6.22 -0.48 -6.07
C VAL A 80 -5.07 0.36 -6.58
N ARG A 81 -5.14 1.66 -6.34
CA ARG A 81 -4.08 2.63 -6.64
C ARG A 81 -3.69 3.37 -5.38
N LEU A 82 -2.38 3.49 -5.17
CA LEU A 82 -1.78 4.22 -4.06
C LEU A 82 -1.15 5.51 -4.57
N THR A 83 -1.40 6.60 -3.86
CA THR A 83 -0.70 7.87 -4.01
C THR A 83 0.26 8.02 -2.83
N LEU A 84 1.53 8.31 -3.10
CA LEU A 84 2.57 8.36 -2.07
C LEU A 84 3.15 9.77 -1.93
N ARG A 85 3.45 10.16 -0.69
CA ARG A 85 4.24 11.37 -0.35
C ARG A 85 5.44 10.92 0.48
N ASN A 86 6.63 11.47 0.20
CA ASN A 86 7.86 11.20 0.96
C ASN A 86 8.11 9.70 1.20
N PHE A 87 7.65 8.86 0.27
CA PHE A 87 7.76 7.41 0.37
C PHE A 87 8.14 6.81 -0.97
N ARG A 88 9.08 5.87 -0.93
CA ARG A 88 9.54 5.10 -2.09
C ARG A 88 9.49 3.61 -1.78
N PHE A 89 8.91 2.84 -2.69
CA PHE A 89 8.98 1.39 -2.59
C PHE A 89 10.42 0.91 -2.73
N SER A 90 10.82 0.07 -1.80
CA SER A 90 12.09 -0.63 -1.89
C SER A 90 12.00 -1.75 -2.92
N PRO A 91 13.07 -2.02 -3.69
CA PRO A 91 13.08 -3.10 -4.68
C PRO A 91 12.96 -4.47 -4.01
N ALA A 92 12.62 -5.49 -4.80
CA ALA A 92 12.65 -6.86 -4.33
C ALA A 92 14.09 -7.24 -3.88
N GLY A 93 14.20 -7.91 -2.74
CA GLY A 93 15.50 -8.30 -2.17
C GLY A 93 16.25 -7.17 -1.45
N ALA A 94 15.63 -6.01 -1.24
CA ALA A 94 16.21 -4.97 -0.39
C ALA A 94 16.58 -5.52 1.00
N PRO A 95 17.71 -5.10 1.59
CA PRO A 95 18.09 -5.49 2.94
C PRO A 95 17.00 -5.14 3.95
N ALA A 96 16.84 -5.97 4.98
CA ALA A 96 15.89 -5.75 6.07
C ALA A 96 16.39 -4.67 7.04
N GLY A 97 16.38 -3.41 6.61
CA GLY A 97 16.78 -2.25 7.41
C GLY A 97 15.87 -1.06 7.18
N ALA A 98 15.58 -0.30 8.23
CA ALA A 98 14.79 0.93 8.11
C ALA A 98 15.59 2.03 7.40
N VAL A 99 15.02 2.55 6.32
CA VAL A 99 15.49 3.74 5.61
C VAL A 99 14.34 4.73 5.56
N ALA A 100 14.59 6.00 5.89
CA ALA A 100 13.53 7.01 6.05
C ALA A 100 12.73 7.15 4.75
N GLY A 101 11.40 7.04 4.82
CA GLY A 101 10.55 7.14 3.63
C GLY A 101 10.73 5.98 2.64
N HIS A 102 11.18 4.82 3.08
CA HIS A 102 11.33 3.64 2.22
C HIS A 102 10.66 2.40 2.81
N GLY A 103 10.28 1.47 1.94
CA GLY A 103 9.83 0.14 2.34
C GLY A 103 8.70 -0.41 1.47
N LEU A 104 7.63 -0.88 2.11
CA LEU A 104 6.49 -1.53 1.48
C LEU A 104 5.17 -0.91 1.92
N ALA A 105 4.13 -1.06 1.10
CA ALA A 105 2.75 -0.79 1.49
C ALA A 105 2.03 -2.13 1.66
N TYR A 106 1.33 -2.30 2.78
CA TYR A 106 0.53 -3.47 3.04
C TYR A 106 -0.93 -3.08 2.84
N VAL A 107 -1.68 -3.92 2.13
CA VAL A 107 -3.11 -3.72 1.86
C VAL A 107 -3.90 -4.73 2.66
N TYR A 108 -4.88 -4.22 3.40
CA TYR A 108 -5.81 -4.97 4.23
C TYR A 108 -7.22 -4.83 3.67
N VAL A 109 -8.02 -5.88 3.83
CA VAL A 109 -9.48 -5.82 3.65
C VAL A 109 -10.12 -6.23 4.97
N ASP A 110 -10.91 -5.36 5.57
CA ASP A 110 -11.52 -5.53 6.90
C ASP A 110 -10.51 -5.99 7.96
N GLY A 111 -9.34 -5.34 8.01
CA GLY A 111 -8.24 -5.66 8.92
C GLY A 111 -7.43 -6.92 8.56
N ARG A 112 -7.81 -7.68 7.53
CA ARG A 112 -7.05 -8.85 7.08
C ARG A 112 -6.04 -8.49 6.00
N LEU A 113 -4.77 -8.79 6.23
CA LEU A 113 -3.71 -8.58 5.22
C LEU A 113 -3.98 -9.41 3.95
N VAL A 114 -4.05 -8.75 2.80
CA VAL A 114 -4.29 -9.38 1.49
C VAL A 114 -3.13 -9.22 0.51
N ALA A 115 -2.35 -8.14 0.63
CA ALA A 115 -1.22 -7.91 -0.27
C ALA A 115 -0.07 -7.13 0.41
N ARG A 116 1.15 -7.39 -0.04
CA ARG A 116 2.36 -6.61 0.28
C ARG A 116 2.90 -6.05 -1.03
N LEU A 117 2.92 -4.74 -1.14
CA LEU A 117 3.20 -4.03 -2.38
C LEU A 117 4.59 -3.39 -2.36
N ARG A 118 5.28 -3.55 -3.50
CA ARG A 118 6.48 -2.78 -3.88
C ARG A 118 6.20 -1.90 -5.10
N THR A 119 4.93 -1.67 -5.40
CA THR A 119 4.41 -0.91 -6.54
C THR A 119 3.17 -0.13 -6.11
N PRO A 120 2.84 0.99 -6.77
CA PRO A 120 1.73 1.86 -6.37
C PRO A 120 0.34 1.31 -6.75
N GLY A 121 0.23 0.04 -7.09
CA GLY A 121 -1.06 -0.55 -7.42
C GLY A 121 -1.03 -2.06 -7.46
N CYS A 122 -2.21 -2.63 -7.25
CA CYS A 122 -2.46 -4.06 -7.34
C CYS A 122 -3.92 -4.31 -7.72
N ARG A 123 -4.24 -5.57 -8.00
CA ARG A 123 -5.61 -6.02 -8.20
C ARG A 123 -6.04 -6.92 -7.05
N LEU A 124 -7.21 -6.63 -6.49
CA LEU A 124 -7.88 -7.50 -5.54
C LEU A 124 -8.91 -8.38 -6.31
N PRO A 125 -8.80 -9.71 -6.26
CA PRO A 125 -9.81 -10.58 -6.84
C PRO A 125 -11.11 -10.52 -6.03
N ALA A 126 -12.26 -10.67 -6.72
CA ALA A 126 -13.61 -10.59 -6.14
C ALA A 126 -13.78 -11.42 -4.85
N ARG A 127 -13.13 -12.60 -4.76
CA ARG A 127 -13.20 -13.46 -3.56
C ARG A 127 -12.71 -12.81 -2.27
N LEU A 128 -11.87 -11.79 -2.36
CA LEU A 128 -11.35 -11.06 -1.18
C LEU A 128 -12.28 -9.94 -0.74
N VAL A 129 -13.22 -9.55 -1.59
CA VAL A 129 -14.24 -8.54 -1.31
C VAL A 129 -15.60 -9.16 -1.67
N PRO A 130 -16.14 -10.04 -0.80
CA PRO A 130 -17.47 -10.61 -0.98
C PRO A 130 -18.54 -9.51 -1.07
N ARG A 131 -19.80 -9.91 -1.21
CA ARG A 131 -20.90 -8.95 -1.26
C ARG A 131 -21.02 -8.21 0.07
N GLY A 132 -21.27 -6.91 -0.02
CA GLY A 132 -21.37 -6.03 1.14
C GLY A 132 -20.41 -4.86 1.03
N THR A 133 -20.37 -4.08 2.10
CA THR A 133 -19.43 -2.96 2.26
C THR A 133 -18.20 -3.44 3.01
N HIS A 134 -17.03 -3.12 2.49
CA HIS A 134 -15.73 -3.53 2.99
C HIS A 134 -14.79 -2.34 3.08
N GLN A 135 -13.89 -2.38 4.05
CA GLN A 135 -12.84 -1.39 4.22
C GLN A 135 -11.53 -1.89 3.63
N VAL A 136 -10.96 -1.11 2.72
CA VAL A 136 -9.63 -1.38 2.16
C VAL A 136 -8.65 -0.37 2.74
N THR A 137 -7.68 -0.85 3.50
CA THR A 137 -6.67 0.00 4.18
C THR A 137 -5.31 -0.26 3.57
N ALA A 138 -4.59 0.80 3.22
CA ALA A 138 -3.18 0.75 2.87
C ALA A 138 -2.35 1.36 4.00
N ARG A 139 -1.37 0.63 4.53
CA ARG A 139 -0.47 1.07 5.61
C ARG A 139 0.99 0.91 5.20
N LEU A 140 1.84 1.86 5.58
CA LEU A 140 3.27 1.85 5.22
C LEU A 140 4.15 1.17 6.26
N TYR A 141 5.10 0.38 5.78
CA TYR A 141 6.06 -0.39 6.57
C TYR A 141 7.48 -0.13 6.07
N ALA A 142 8.44 -0.09 7.00
CA ALA A 142 9.86 -0.14 6.68
C ALA A 142 10.28 -1.55 6.23
N ASP A 143 11.44 -1.69 5.58
CA ASP A 143 11.94 -3.00 5.16
C ASP A 143 12.35 -3.93 6.33
N ASP A 144 12.54 -3.40 7.53
CA ASP A 144 12.76 -4.19 8.76
C ASP A 144 11.44 -4.71 9.38
N GLY A 145 10.29 -4.36 8.79
CA GLY A 145 8.96 -4.79 9.24
C GLY A 145 8.30 -3.88 10.27
N THR A 146 8.95 -2.77 10.68
CA THR A 146 8.32 -1.76 11.55
C THR A 146 7.26 -0.96 10.80
N VAL A 147 6.20 -0.55 11.52
CA VAL A 147 5.13 0.32 10.99
C VAL A 147 5.63 1.75 11.02
N TRP A 148 5.51 2.49 9.92
CA TRP A 148 5.77 3.93 9.95
C TRP A 148 4.63 4.62 10.70
N VAL A 149 4.96 5.44 11.71
CA VAL A 149 3.98 6.24 12.47
C VAL A 149 4.39 7.71 12.56
N VAL A 150 3.40 8.58 12.74
CA VAL A 150 3.57 10.02 12.99
C VAL A 150 2.69 10.37 14.17
N ASP A 151 3.27 10.98 15.21
CA ASP A 151 2.56 11.30 16.46
C ASP A 151 1.85 10.08 17.06
N GLY A 152 2.51 8.92 17.04
CA GLY A 152 1.97 7.64 17.50
C GLY A 152 0.97 6.93 16.56
N GLU A 153 0.49 7.60 15.51
CA GLU A 153 -0.54 7.06 14.62
C GLU A 153 0.07 6.39 13.37
N PRO A 154 -0.39 5.18 12.97
CA PRO A 154 0.03 4.54 11.73
C PRO A 154 -0.15 5.42 10.50
N VAL A 155 0.87 5.44 9.64
CA VAL A 155 0.76 6.06 8.32
C VAL A 155 -0.05 5.15 7.41
N GLU A 156 -1.36 5.41 7.36
CA GLU A 156 -2.33 4.64 6.59
C GLU A 156 -3.44 5.48 5.97
N SER A 157 -4.18 4.87 5.05
CA SER A 157 -5.38 5.44 4.44
C SER A 157 -6.38 4.33 4.12
N THR A 158 -7.66 4.61 4.33
CA THR A 158 -8.75 3.64 4.18
C THR A 158 -9.79 4.16 3.19
N ALA A 159 -10.29 3.27 2.33
CA ALA A 159 -11.42 3.52 1.44
C ALA A 159 -12.50 2.46 1.65
N ASP A 160 -13.76 2.88 1.69
CA ASP A 160 -14.91 1.99 1.70
C ASP A 160 -15.28 1.61 0.26
N ILE A 161 -15.52 0.32 0.04
CA ILE A 161 -16.03 -0.21 -1.23
C ILE A 161 -17.27 -1.05 -0.98
N THR A 162 -18.20 -1.07 -1.94
CA THR A 162 -19.39 -1.91 -1.86
C THR A 162 -19.46 -2.83 -3.06
N ALA A 163 -19.35 -4.14 -2.82
CA ALA A 163 -19.52 -5.15 -3.84
C ALA A 163 -20.98 -5.57 -3.93
N SER A 164 -21.57 -5.35 -5.11
CA SER A 164 -22.93 -5.78 -5.45
C SER A 164 -22.88 -6.97 -6.39
N GLU A 165 -24.02 -7.62 -6.62
CA GLU A 165 -24.12 -8.57 -7.73
C GLU A 165 -23.78 -7.88 -9.07
N PRO A 166 -23.03 -8.54 -9.96
CA PRO A 166 -23.08 -8.15 -11.36
C PRO A 166 -24.55 -8.29 -11.79
N GLY A 167 -25.19 -7.16 -12.08
CA GLY A 167 -26.54 -7.18 -12.67
C GLY A 167 -26.53 -8.05 -13.94
N PRO A 168 -27.67 -8.66 -14.33
CA PRO A 168 -27.73 -9.49 -15.53
C PRO A 168 -27.18 -8.65 -16.69
N GLY A 169 -26.01 -9.07 -17.18
CA GLY A 169 -25.18 -8.22 -18.02
C GLY A 169 -25.96 -7.67 -19.20
N THR A 170 -25.68 -6.42 -19.54
CA THR A 170 -25.89 -5.88 -20.89
C THR A 170 -25.08 -6.74 -21.86
N THR A 171 -25.59 -7.93 -22.15
CA THR A 171 -25.27 -8.63 -23.37
C THR A 171 -25.74 -7.67 -24.46
N PRO A 172 -24.89 -7.23 -25.40
CA PRO A 172 -25.36 -6.43 -26.53
C PRO A 172 -26.43 -7.27 -27.22
N SER A 173 -27.69 -6.91 -27.01
CA SER A 173 -28.82 -7.69 -27.48
C SER A 173 -28.61 -7.95 -28.95
N ALA A 174 -28.68 -9.22 -29.38
CA ALA A 174 -28.63 -9.59 -30.79
C ALA A 174 -29.68 -8.83 -31.64
N ASN A 175 -30.67 -8.22 -30.98
CA ASN A 175 -31.64 -7.29 -31.59
C ASN A 175 -31.03 -5.96 -32.09
N ALA A 176 -29.93 -5.47 -31.52
CA ALA A 176 -29.23 -4.29 -32.03
C ALA A 176 -28.48 -4.58 -33.34
N ARG A 177 -27.94 -5.81 -33.49
CA ARG A 177 -27.30 -6.26 -34.75
C ARG A 177 -28.31 -6.45 -35.89
N ARG A 178 -29.57 -6.82 -35.59
CA ARG A 178 -30.64 -6.89 -36.60
C ARG A 178 -31.10 -5.51 -37.09
N LYS A 179 -31.10 -4.47 -36.24
CA LYS A 179 -31.47 -3.11 -36.69
C LYS A 179 -30.41 -2.46 -37.59
N ALA A 180 -29.13 -2.78 -37.42
CA ALA A 180 -28.08 -2.32 -38.32
C ALA A 180 -28.12 -3.00 -39.71
N ARG A 181 -28.62 -4.24 -39.80
CA ARG A 181 -28.69 -4.99 -41.07
C ARG A 181 -29.91 -4.65 -41.93
N VAL A 182 -30.98 -4.10 -41.34
CA VAL A 182 -32.22 -3.74 -42.08
C VAL A 182 -32.10 -2.39 -42.78
N ARG A 183 -31.11 -1.54 -42.44
CA ARG A 183 -30.88 -0.26 -43.15
C ARG A 183 -30.05 -0.40 -44.44
N ALA A 184 -29.72 -1.63 -44.83
CA ALA A 184 -29.05 -1.94 -46.10
C ALA A 184 -29.95 -2.86 -46.94
N THR A 185 -31.02 -2.30 -47.51
CA THR A 185 -31.74 -2.99 -48.59
C THR A 185 -31.07 -2.75 -49.95
N PRO A 186 -31.06 -3.78 -50.83
CA PRO A 186 -30.31 -3.79 -52.07
C PRO A 186 -31.09 -3.15 -53.23
N ARG A 187 -30.38 -2.48 -54.14
CA ARG A 187 -30.87 -2.19 -55.49
C ARG A 187 -29.93 -2.85 -56.51
N SER A 188 -30.40 -3.93 -57.12
CA SER A 188 -29.90 -4.51 -58.38
C SER A 188 -30.86 -4.08 -59.53
N PRO A 189 -30.70 -4.54 -60.78
CA PRO A 189 -29.60 -4.30 -61.74
C PRO A 189 -30.13 -3.83 -63.12
N ALA A 190 -29.30 -3.15 -63.93
CA ALA A 190 -29.46 -2.99 -65.38
C ALA A 190 -28.12 -2.45 -65.91
N GLY A 191 -27.47 -2.90 -66.97
CA GLY A 191 -27.77 -3.77 -68.11
C GLY A 191 -26.72 -3.36 -69.14
N GLY A 192 -25.96 -4.30 -69.71
CA GLY A 192 -24.83 -3.91 -70.57
C GLY A 192 -24.16 -5.10 -71.25
N ARG A 193 -24.86 -5.62 -72.25
CA ARG A 193 -24.46 -6.69 -73.16
C ARG A 193 -23.40 -6.13 -74.14
N GLY A 194 -22.26 -6.81 -74.33
CA GLY A 194 -21.27 -6.39 -75.32
C GLY A 194 -20.02 -7.26 -75.41
N SER A 195 -20.11 -8.33 -76.21
CA SER A 195 -19.01 -8.99 -76.93
C SER A 195 -19.58 -9.29 -78.34
N PRO A 196 -18.81 -9.34 -79.45
CA PRO A 196 -17.48 -9.98 -79.54
C PRO A 196 -16.45 -9.40 -80.58
N ASP A 197 -15.27 -10.06 -80.61
CA ASP A 197 -14.33 -10.38 -81.71
C ASP A 197 -13.86 -9.33 -82.76
N ARG A 198 -12.53 -9.21 -82.95
CA ARG A 198 -11.72 -9.90 -84.00
C ARG A 198 -10.46 -9.13 -84.46
N ALA A 199 -9.32 -9.83 -84.36
CA ALA A 199 -8.10 -9.86 -85.19
C ALA A 199 -7.42 -8.58 -85.78
N GLY A 200 -6.09 -8.56 -85.66
CA GLY A 200 -5.19 -7.84 -86.58
C GLY A 200 -3.70 -8.00 -86.20
N LYS A 201 -2.97 -8.84 -86.94
CA LYS A 201 -1.49 -8.97 -86.98
C LYS A 201 -0.89 -7.94 -87.94
N ALA A 202 0.37 -7.54 -87.70
CA ALA A 202 1.47 -7.20 -88.64
C ALA A 202 2.41 -6.18 -87.95
N SER A 203 3.73 -6.17 -88.05
CA SER A 203 4.79 -7.04 -88.57
C SER A 203 6.07 -6.63 -87.82
#